data_AF-A0A6J0Y4X8-F1
#
_entry.id   AF-A0A6J0Y4X8-F1
#
_cell.length_a   1.000
_cell.length_b   1.000
_cell.length_c   1.000
_cell.angle_alpha   90.00
_cell.angle_beta   90.00
_cell.angle_gamma   90.00
#
_symmetry.space_group_name_H-M   'P 1'
#
loop_
_entity.id
_entity.type
_entity.pdbx_description
1 polymer ?
#
loop_
_entity_poly.entity_id
_entity_poly.type
_entity_poly.pdbx_seq_one_letter_code
_entity_poly.pdbx_strand_id
1 'polypeptide(L)'
;MASQQPSVPCISRSPPEQPLQVKVVGLFKSSSFQIAKSAAESLKSNYPSKFEDPIIIPVQEFAWHQYLQEKKRELKNEVWEYSSYVMCFINDELLGDALDLQKWAHKVWDIVDFKPPALYEALTMDYSEKFLRDTKILCTGKAGFSQSGIKLHYTGSIFHRVVRNGWVQGGGEFETLNTT
;
A
#
# COMPACT_ATOMS: atom_id res chain seq x y z
N MET A 1 -53.47 24.27 -35.96
CA MET A 1 -53.37 22.81 -35.69
C MET A 1 -51.92 22.53 -35.32
N ALA A 2 -51.67 22.32 -34.03
CA ALA A 2 -50.33 22.16 -33.48
C ALA A 2 -50.03 20.66 -33.36
N SER A 3 -49.03 20.18 -34.09
CA SER A 3 -48.52 18.81 -33.96
C SER A 3 -47.51 18.76 -32.83
N GLN A 4 -47.84 18.05 -31.75
CA GLN A 4 -46.93 17.75 -30.64
C GLN A 4 -46.04 16.56 -31.01
N GLN A 5 -44.72 16.73 -30.94
CA GLN A 5 -43.77 15.61 -30.90
C GLN A 5 -43.69 15.05 -29.48
N PRO A 6 -43.59 13.73 -29.28
CA PRO A 6 -43.32 13.16 -27.97
C PRO A 6 -41.84 13.34 -27.61
N SER A 7 -41.57 13.98 -26.47
CA SER A 7 -40.25 14.08 -25.86
C SER A 7 -39.79 12.72 -25.33
N VAL A 8 -38.66 12.23 -25.82
CA VAL A 8 -37.97 11.05 -25.27
C VAL A 8 -37.39 11.45 -23.90
N PRO A 9 -37.64 10.68 -22.82
CA PRO A 9 -36.95 10.92 -21.56
C PRO A 9 -35.48 10.50 -21.73
N CYS A 10 -34.57 11.46 -21.63
CA CYS A 10 -33.15 11.20 -21.45
C CYS A 10 -32.95 10.51 -20.10
N ILE A 11 -32.87 9.17 -20.10
CA ILE A 11 -32.39 8.42 -18.95
C ILE A 11 -30.90 8.73 -18.84
N SER A 12 -30.54 9.66 -17.96
CA SER A 12 -29.17 9.84 -17.52
C SER A 12 -28.75 8.59 -16.77
N ARG A 13 -28.17 7.61 -17.47
CA ARG A 13 -27.36 6.58 -16.84
C ARG A 13 -26.15 7.29 -16.26
N SER A 14 -26.19 7.61 -14.96
CA SER A 14 -24.95 7.87 -14.23
C SER A 14 -24.05 6.64 -14.41
N PRO A 15 -22.76 6.80 -14.74
CA PRO A 15 -21.82 5.69 -14.74
C PRO A 15 -21.91 4.95 -13.40
N PRO A 16 -21.66 3.62 -13.35
CA PRO A 16 -21.50 2.96 -12.07
C PRO A 16 -20.44 3.72 -11.27
N GLU A 17 -20.80 4.19 -10.09
CA GLU A 17 -19.88 4.77 -9.11
C GLU A 17 -18.73 3.75 -8.96
N GLN A 18 -17.55 4.06 -9.50
CA GLN A 18 -16.43 3.14 -9.40
C GLN A 18 -16.08 2.98 -7.92
N PRO A 19 -15.86 1.74 -7.45
CA PRO A 19 -15.49 1.51 -6.06
C PRO A 19 -14.22 2.26 -5.70
N LEU A 20 -14.17 2.81 -4.49
CA LEU A 20 -13.02 3.55 -3.99
C LEU A 20 -11.85 2.60 -3.72
N GLN A 21 -10.65 3.02 -4.12
CA GLN A 21 -9.42 2.32 -3.80
C GLN A 21 -8.67 3.05 -2.70
N VAL A 22 -8.54 2.39 -1.55
CA VAL A 22 -7.72 2.87 -0.44
C VAL A 22 -6.30 2.34 -0.62
N LYS A 23 -5.31 3.22 -0.51
CA LYS A 23 -3.90 2.84 -0.55
C LYS A 23 -3.19 3.36 0.69
N VAL A 24 -2.45 2.48 1.35
CA VAL A 24 -1.70 2.77 2.57
C VAL A 24 -0.25 2.43 2.33
N VAL A 25 0.63 3.43 2.40
CA VAL A 25 2.09 3.26 2.28
C VAL A 25 2.74 3.74 3.57
N GLY A 26 3.53 2.90 4.23
CA GLY A 26 4.16 3.34 5.48
C GLY A 26 5.14 2.35 6.08
N LEU A 27 5.83 2.80 7.14
CA LEU A 27 6.79 2.00 7.87
C LEU A 27 6.11 0.80 8.52
N PHE A 28 6.54 -0.39 8.13
CA PHE A 28 5.89 -1.64 8.56
C PHE A 28 5.89 -1.85 10.09
N LYS A 29 6.88 -1.28 10.79
CA LYS A 29 7.03 -1.32 12.26
C LYS A 29 6.23 -0.25 13.00
N SER A 30 5.59 0.66 12.29
CA SER A 30 4.86 1.77 12.92
C SER A 30 3.46 1.35 13.32
N SER A 31 3.04 1.74 14.52
CA SER A 31 1.64 1.63 14.95
C SER A 31 0.70 2.42 14.04
N SER A 32 1.14 3.57 13.51
CA SER A 32 0.33 4.36 12.57
C SER A 32 0.04 3.61 11.27
N PHE A 33 0.99 2.81 10.78
CA PHE A 33 0.79 1.96 9.61
C PHE A 33 -0.26 0.87 9.89
N GLN A 34 -0.22 0.23 11.06
CA GLN A 34 -1.23 -0.77 11.42
C GLN A 34 -2.62 -0.16 11.63
N ILE A 35 -2.70 1.03 12.22
CA ILE A 35 -3.96 1.75 12.37
C ILE A 35 -4.58 2.01 10.99
N ALA A 36 -3.79 2.57 10.07
CA ALA A 36 -4.24 2.85 8.71
C ALA A 36 -4.64 1.57 7.95
N LYS A 37 -3.84 0.51 8.07
CA LYS A 37 -4.14 -0.80 7.49
C LYS A 37 -5.47 -1.37 8.02
N SER A 38 -5.66 -1.38 9.33
CA SER A 38 -6.90 -1.83 9.99
C SER A 38 -8.11 -1.04 9.52
N ALA A 39 -7.99 0.28 9.39
CA ALA A 39 -9.04 1.15 8.88
C ALA A 39 -9.39 0.82 7.41
N ALA A 40 -8.38 0.65 6.54
CA ALA A 40 -8.57 0.30 5.14
C ALA A 40 -9.24 -1.07 4.96
N GLU A 41 -8.81 -2.09 5.71
CA GLU A 41 -9.41 -3.43 5.70
C GLU A 41 -10.85 -3.40 6.22
N SER A 42 -11.11 -2.58 7.24
CA SER A 42 -12.46 -2.40 7.80
C SER A 42 -13.41 -1.74 6.80
N LEU A 43 -12.94 -0.75 6.01
CA LEU A 43 -13.73 -0.13 4.93
C LEU A 43 -14.17 -1.16 3.88
N LYS A 44 -13.23 -1.98 3.40
CA LYS A 44 -13.52 -3.06 2.45
C LYS A 44 -14.45 -4.12 3.04
N SER A 45 -14.24 -4.51 4.29
CA SER A 45 -15.06 -5.53 4.94
C SER A 45 -16.50 -5.08 5.18
N ASN A 46 -16.72 -3.81 5.56
CA ASN A 46 -18.06 -3.29 5.84
C ASN A 46 -18.80 -2.90 4.56
N TYR A 47 -18.08 -2.47 3.51
CA TYR A 47 -18.67 -2.05 2.24
C TYR A 47 -17.99 -2.71 1.02
N PRO A 48 -18.14 -4.04 0.83
CA PRO A 48 -17.39 -4.79 -0.20
C PRO A 48 -17.62 -4.34 -1.64
N SER A 49 -18.78 -3.76 -1.94
CA SER A 49 -19.17 -3.25 -3.27
C SER A 49 -18.78 -1.80 -3.51
N LYS A 50 -18.44 -1.05 -2.46
CA LYS A 50 -18.04 0.36 -2.53
C LYS A 50 -16.53 0.56 -2.51
N PHE A 51 -15.79 -0.47 -2.14
CA PHE A 51 -14.34 -0.44 -2.05
C PHE A 51 -13.70 -1.54 -2.87
N GLU A 52 -12.58 -1.24 -3.50
CA GLU A 52 -11.65 -2.24 -3.99
C GLU A 52 -10.79 -2.80 -2.85
N ASP A 53 -10.09 -3.90 -3.11
CA ASP A 53 -9.12 -4.41 -2.15
C ASP A 53 -8.06 -3.33 -1.85
N PRO A 54 -7.76 -3.08 -0.57
CA PRO A 54 -6.85 -2.00 -0.21
C PRO A 54 -5.43 -2.33 -0.64
N ILE A 55 -4.74 -1.35 -1.22
CA ILE A 55 -3.34 -1.48 -1.61
C ILE A 55 -2.47 -1.16 -0.39
N ILE A 56 -1.95 -2.20 0.27
CA ILE A 56 -1.10 -2.08 1.46
C ILE A 56 0.38 -2.24 1.07
N ILE A 57 1.16 -1.16 1.18
CA ILE A 57 2.58 -1.13 0.83
C ILE A 57 3.42 -0.91 2.10
N PRO A 58 3.84 -2.00 2.77
CA PRO A 58 4.79 -1.91 3.87
C PRO A 58 6.19 -1.55 3.32
N VAL A 59 6.82 -0.53 3.90
CA VAL A 59 8.19 -0.11 3.52
C VAL A 59 9.12 -0.10 4.73
N GLN A 60 10.42 -0.31 4.49
CA GLN A 60 11.48 -0.14 5.49
C GLN A 60 11.90 1.33 5.61
N GLU A 61 12.68 1.69 6.64
CA GLU A 61 13.08 3.09 6.85
C GLU A 61 13.72 3.69 5.61
N PHE A 62 14.71 3.03 4.99
CA PHE A 62 15.39 3.56 3.80
C PHE A 62 14.43 3.80 2.62
N ALA A 63 13.58 2.82 2.32
CA ALA A 63 12.60 2.93 1.24
C ALA A 63 11.55 4.02 1.52
N TRP A 64 11.20 4.25 2.79
CA TRP A 64 10.32 5.34 3.19
C TRP A 64 10.93 6.71 2.93
N HIS A 65 12.20 6.92 3.26
CA HIS A 65 12.89 8.17 2.95
C HIS A 65 12.89 8.46 1.45
N GLN A 66 13.16 7.45 0.62
CA GLN A 66 13.10 7.60 -0.83
C GLN A 66 11.68 7.91 -1.33
N TYR A 67 10.69 7.18 -0.82
CA TYR A 67 9.29 7.40 -1.15
C TYR A 67 8.84 8.83 -0.83
N LEU A 68 9.22 9.36 0.34
CA LEU A 68 8.92 10.75 0.72
C LEU A 68 9.59 11.76 -0.21
N GLN A 69 10.83 11.52 -0.63
CA GLN A 69 11.53 12.40 -1.59
C GLN A 69 10.86 12.41 -2.96
N GLU A 70 10.44 11.24 -3.44
CA GLU A 70 9.69 11.12 -4.70
C GLU A 70 8.33 11.83 -4.61
N LYS A 71 7.58 11.61 -3.53
CA LYS A 71 6.29 12.26 -3.31
C LYS A 71 6.40 13.78 -3.15
N LYS A 72 7.44 14.27 -2.50
CA LYS A 72 7.72 15.72 -2.41
C LYS A 72 7.93 16.35 -3.80
N ARG A 73 8.60 15.64 -4.72
CA ARG A 73 8.79 16.10 -6.11
C ARG A 73 7.49 16.05 -6.92
N GLU A 74 6.69 15.00 -6.75
CA GLU A 74 5.42 14.83 -7.46
C GLU A 74 4.36 15.86 -7.05
N LEU A 75 4.27 16.17 -5.76
CA LEU A 75 3.25 17.06 -5.20
C LEU A 75 3.59 18.56 -5.35
N LYS A 76 4.72 18.91 -5.97
CA LYS A 76 5.14 20.28 -6.39
C LYS A 76 5.01 21.42 -5.36
N ASN A 77 4.92 21.13 -4.05
CA ASN A 77 4.75 22.15 -3.02
C ASN A 77 6.09 22.51 -2.33
N GLU A 78 6.39 23.81 -2.22
CA GLU A 78 7.70 24.33 -1.80
C GLU A 78 8.02 24.20 -0.30
N VAL A 79 7.10 23.73 0.55
CA VAL A 79 7.36 23.49 1.98
C VAL A 79 6.65 22.21 2.44
N TRP A 80 7.07 21.07 1.89
CA TRP A 80 6.58 19.75 2.35
C TRP A 80 7.47 19.20 3.47
N GLU A 81 6.92 19.16 4.68
CA GLU A 81 7.42 18.37 5.82
C GLU A 81 6.32 17.38 6.21
N TYR A 82 6.58 16.09 6.01
CA TYR A 82 5.66 15.03 6.38
C TYR A 82 6.28 14.22 7.52
N SER A 83 5.77 14.42 8.73
CA SER A 83 6.34 13.86 9.96
C SER A 83 5.74 12.50 10.35
N SER A 84 4.68 12.06 9.68
CA SER A 84 4.07 10.77 9.93
C SER A 84 4.82 9.63 9.23
N TYR A 85 4.68 8.42 9.76
CA TYR A 85 5.29 7.20 9.22
C TYR A 85 4.39 6.45 8.22
N VAL A 86 3.26 7.02 7.85
CA VAL A 86 2.29 6.44 6.92
C VAL A 86 1.60 7.52 6.11
N MET A 87 1.38 7.27 4.83
CA MET A 87 0.54 8.06 3.92
C MET A 87 -0.62 7.21 3.42
N CYS A 88 -1.81 7.79 3.47
CA CYS A 88 -3.07 7.21 3.03
C CYS A 88 -3.58 7.96 1.80
N PHE A 89 -4.09 7.23 0.82
CA PHE A 89 -4.66 7.77 -0.42
C PHE A 89 -6.02 7.17 -0.70
N ILE A 90 -6.90 7.96 -1.33
CA ILE A 90 -8.18 7.51 -1.87
C ILE A 90 -8.14 7.79 -3.37
N ASN A 91 -8.25 6.75 -4.21
CA ASN A 91 -8.16 6.88 -5.68
C ASN A 91 -6.91 7.67 -6.12
N ASP A 92 -5.76 7.36 -5.52
CA ASP A 92 -4.45 8.01 -5.71
C ASP A 92 -4.35 9.49 -5.26
N GLU A 93 -5.41 10.09 -4.73
CA GLU A 93 -5.36 11.41 -4.09
C GLU A 93 -4.90 11.28 -2.63
N LEU A 94 -3.96 12.12 -2.21
CA LEU A 94 -3.42 12.10 -0.85
C LEU A 94 -4.50 12.53 0.14
N LEU A 95 -4.86 11.63 1.05
CA LEU A 95 -5.80 11.90 2.13
C LEU A 95 -5.08 12.47 3.37
N GLY A 96 -3.91 11.93 3.71
CA GLY A 96 -3.16 12.30 4.92
C GLY A 96 -2.58 11.08 5.63
N ASP A 97 -2.54 11.11 6.95
CA ASP A 97 -1.99 10.02 7.76
C ASP A 97 -3.06 9.02 8.26
N ALA A 98 -2.71 8.20 9.26
CA ALA A 98 -3.62 7.23 9.87
C ALA A 98 -4.85 7.88 10.52
N LEU A 99 -4.66 9.01 11.20
CA LEU A 99 -5.75 9.72 11.88
C LEU A 99 -6.66 10.38 10.86
N ASP A 100 -6.11 10.93 9.78
CA ASP A 100 -6.92 11.52 8.71
C ASP A 100 -7.76 10.45 8.01
N LEU A 101 -7.20 9.26 7.79
CA LEU A 101 -7.97 8.11 7.28
C LEU A 101 -9.10 7.69 8.22
N GLN A 102 -8.85 7.59 9.53
CA GLN A 102 -9.89 7.27 10.50
C GLN A 102 -10.99 8.34 10.55
N LYS A 103 -10.62 9.63 10.56
CA LYS A 103 -11.57 10.74 10.53
C LYS A 103 -12.43 10.71 9.27
N TRP A 104 -11.82 10.44 8.13
CA TRP A 104 -12.53 10.31 6.86
C TRP A 104 -13.49 9.12 6.87
N ALA A 105 -13.02 7.94 7.32
CA ALA A 105 -13.83 6.74 7.44
C ALA A 105 -15.05 6.95 8.35
N HIS A 106 -14.86 7.59 9.49
CA HIS A 106 -15.95 7.95 10.39
C HIS A 106 -16.91 8.95 9.73
N LYS A 107 -16.40 10.02 9.13
CA LYS A 107 -17.23 11.11 8.58
C LYS A 107 -18.05 10.68 7.36
N VAL A 108 -17.47 9.87 6.48
CA VAL A 108 -18.06 9.55 5.17
C VAL A 108 -18.78 8.19 5.20
N TRP A 109 -18.30 7.26 6.02
CA TRP A 109 -18.78 5.88 6.03
C TRP A 109 -19.32 5.42 7.38
N ASP A 110 -19.37 6.30 8.39
CA ASP A 110 -19.83 5.99 9.75
C ASP A 110 -19.09 4.79 10.39
N ILE A 111 -17.84 4.54 9.95
CA ILE A 111 -17.00 3.48 10.51
C ILE A 111 -16.27 4.03 11.73
N VAL A 112 -16.47 3.37 12.86
CA VAL A 112 -15.75 3.66 14.10
C VAL A 112 -14.88 2.48 14.48
N ASP A 113 -13.56 2.65 14.39
CA ASP A 113 -12.60 1.63 14.83
C ASP A 113 -12.22 1.83 16.29
N PHE A 114 -12.93 1.16 17.21
CA PHE A 114 -12.73 1.26 18.66
C PHE A 114 -11.62 0.35 19.22
N LYS A 115 -10.59 0.03 18.44
CA LYS A 115 -9.48 -0.79 18.96
C LYS A 115 -8.64 0.01 19.97
N PRO A 116 -8.34 -0.56 21.16
CA PRO A 116 -7.49 0.09 22.14
C PRO A 116 -6.02 0.17 21.65
N PRO A 117 -5.21 1.15 22.10
CA PRO A 117 -3.81 1.28 21.69
C PRO A 117 -2.98 0.00 21.87
N ALA A 118 -3.18 -0.70 22.99
CA ALA A 118 -2.48 -1.96 23.28
C ALA A 118 -2.76 -3.05 22.23
N LEU A 119 -3.97 -3.06 21.63
CA LEU A 119 -4.29 -4.00 20.56
C LEU A 119 -3.55 -3.63 19.27
N TYR A 120 -3.47 -2.34 18.93
CA TYR A 120 -2.68 -1.90 17.78
C TYR A 120 -1.19 -2.21 17.95
N GLU A 121 -0.64 -2.03 19.14
CA GLU A 121 0.74 -2.40 19.45
C GLU A 121 0.98 -3.90 19.25
N ALA A 122 0.10 -4.74 19.79
CA ALA A 122 0.18 -6.19 19.62
C ALA A 122 0.12 -6.60 18.14
N LEU A 123 -0.82 -6.02 17.37
CA LEU A 123 -0.93 -6.24 15.93
C LEU A 123 0.31 -5.77 15.17
N THR A 124 0.90 -4.65 15.59
CA THR A 124 2.13 -4.10 14.98
C THR A 124 3.31 -5.01 15.20
N MET A 125 3.50 -5.51 16.41
CA MET A 125 4.58 -6.46 16.71
C MET A 125 4.41 -7.75 15.92
N ASP A 126 3.21 -8.37 15.97
CA ASP A 126 2.93 -9.61 15.25
C ASP A 126 3.14 -9.46 13.73
N TYR A 127 2.63 -8.37 13.15
CA TYR A 127 2.83 -8.07 11.73
C TYR A 127 4.31 -7.86 11.40
N SER A 128 5.02 -7.08 12.21
CA SER A 128 6.44 -6.79 11.99
C SER A 128 7.28 -8.04 12.02
N GLU A 129 7.02 -8.92 12.98
CA GLU A 129 7.73 -10.20 13.08
C GLU A 129 7.42 -11.11 11.88
N LYS A 130 6.16 -11.21 11.46
CA LYS A 130 5.78 -12.00 10.27
C LYS A 130 6.44 -11.45 9.01
N PHE A 131 6.35 -10.15 8.78
CA PHE A 131 6.99 -9.46 7.67
C PHE A 131 8.51 -9.68 7.63
N LEU A 132 9.16 -9.57 8.79
CA LEU A 132 10.60 -9.85 8.91
C LEU A 132 10.94 -11.33 8.71
N ARG A 133 10.11 -12.26 9.20
CA ARG A 133 10.32 -13.69 8.96
C ARG A 133 10.24 -14.00 7.47
N ASP A 134 9.19 -13.54 6.80
CA ASP A 134 8.96 -13.80 5.38
C ASP A 134 10.11 -13.24 4.52
N THR A 135 10.57 -12.03 4.83
CA THR A 135 11.75 -11.43 4.17
C THR A 135 13.07 -12.11 4.55
N LYS A 136 13.23 -12.57 5.80
CA LYS A 136 14.44 -13.27 6.28
C LYS A 136 14.60 -14.68 5.72
N ILE A 137 13.52 -15.37 5.40
CA ILE A 137 13.59 -16.69 4.77
C ILE A 137 14.33 -16.60 3.41
N LEU A 138 14.12 -15.52 2.66
CA LEU A 138 14.87 -15.22 1.43
C LEU A 138 16.35 -14.89 1.71
N CYS A 139 16.69 -14.28 2.85
CA CYS A 139 18.07 -13.99 3.23
C CYS A 139 18.84 -15.20 3.79
N THR A 140 18.15 -16.23 4.27
CA THR A 140 18.77 -17.41 4.90
C THR A 140 18.75 -18.65 4.02
N GLY A 141 18.02 -18.61 2.90
CA GLY A 141 17.92 -19.69 1.93
C GLY A 141 17.07 -20.86 2.40
N LYS A 142 16.31 -20.65 3.48
CA LYS A 142 15.36 -21.61 4.04
C LYS A 142 14.07 -21.71 3.23
N ALA A 143 13.84 -20.80 2.26
CA ALA A 143 12.66 -20.87 1.36
C ALA A 143 12.74 -22.05 0.38
N GLY A 144 13.92 -22.66 0.20
CA GLY A 144 14.08 -23.76 -0.75
C GLY A 144 14.03 -23.26 -2.19
N PHE A 145 13.16 -23.84 -3.01
CA PHE A 145 13.05 -23.59 -4.44
C PHE A 145 11.63 -23.15 -4.83
N SER A 146 11.50 -22.26 -5.82
CA SER A 146 10.24 -21.94 -6.46
C SER A 146 9.69 -23.14 -7.23
N GLN A 147 8.43 -23.07 -7.67
CA GLN A 147 7.83 -24.09 -8.56
C GLN A 147 8.55 -24.22 -9.90
N SER A 148 9.23 -23.16 -10.34
CA SER A 148 10.09 -23.12 -11.54
C SER A 148 11.54 -23.60 -11.27
N GLY A 149 11.83 -24.11 -10.06
CA GLY A 149 13.15 -24.66 -9.72
C GLY A 149 14.21 -23.62 -9.32
N ILE A 150 13.82 -22.36 -9.10
CA ILE A 150 14.76 -21.29 -8.73
C ILE A 150 14.99 -21.29 -7.23
N LYS A 151 16.25 -21.30 -6.81
CA LYS A 151 16.62 -21.25 -5.40
C LYS A 151 16.28 -19.87 -4.81
N LEU A 152 15.39 -19.84 -3.83
CA LEU A 152 14.90 -18.62 -3.18
C LEU A 152 15.86 -18.19 -2.06
N HIS A 153 17.07 -17.74 -2.43
CA HIS A 153 18.09 -17.27 -1.50
C HIS A 153 18.91 -16.10 -2.08
N TYR A 154 19.23 -15.10 -1.26
CA TYR A 154 20.08 -13.98 -1.67
C TYR A 154 21.60 -14.28 -1.75
N THR A 155 22.09 -15.40 -1.17
CA THR A 155 23.54 -15.69 -1.25
C THR A 155 23.94 -15.97 -2.69
N GLY A 156 24.91 -15.20 -3.19
CA GLY A 156 25.39 -15.26 -4.56
C GLY A 156 24.60 -14.41 -5.55
N SER A 157 23.52 -13.74 -5.13
CA SER A 157 22.82 -12.77 -5.97
C SER A 157 23.71 -11.54 -6.23
N ILE A 158 23.71 -11.06 -7.46
CA ILE A 158 24.45 -9.85 -7.87
C ILE A 158 23.60 -8.58 -7.70
N PHE A 159 24.27 -7.43 -7.65
CA PHE A 159 23.61 -6.15 -7.87
C PHE A 159 23.54 -5.89 -9.38
N HIS A 160 22.37 -6.04 -9.97
CA HIS A 160 22.18 -5.78 -11.41
C HIS A 160 22.07 -4.29 -11.74
N ARG A 161 21.92 -3.41 -10.73
CA ARG A 161 21.90 -1.96 -10.96
C ARG A 161 22.57 -1.18 -9.82
N VAL A 162 23.40 -0.21 -10.19
CA VAL A 162 24.00 0.76 -9.25
C VAL A 162 23.75 2.17 -9.78
N VAL A 163 23.02 2.99 -9.02
CA VAL A 163 22.80 4.40 -9.34
C VAL A 163 23.75 5.24 -8.48
N ARG A 164 24.68 5.98 -9.12
CA ARG A 164 25.62 6.86 -8.40
C ARG A 164 24.85 7.92 -7.60
N ASN A 165 25.22 8.09 -6.33
CA ASN A 165 24.53 8.96 -5.37
C ASN A 165 23.03 8.62 -5.18
N GLY A 166 22.64 7.38 -5.50
CA GLY A 166 21.29 6.87 -5.36
C GLY A 166 21.30 5.51 -4.67
N TRP A 167 20.58 4.54 -5.23
CA TRP A 167 20.45 3.19 -4.66
C TRP A 167 21.12 2.11 -5.51
N VAL A 168 21.30 0.96 -4.88
CA VAL A 168 21.66 -0.30 -5.52
C VAL A 168 20.44 -1.21 -5.60
N GLN A 169 20.23 -1.83 -6.76
CA GLN A 169 19.23 -2.85 -6.97
C GLN A 169 19.97 -4.18 -7.15
N GLY A 170 19.58 -5.17 -6.36
CA GLY A 170 20.11 -6.52 -6.43
C GLY A 170 19.04 -7.55 -6.16
N GLY A 171 19.42 -8.82 -6.26
CA GLY A 171 18.49 -9.94 -6.30
C GLY A 171 18.09 -10.27 -7.74
N GLY A 172 17.97 -11.56 -8.04
CA GLY A 172 17.65 -12.07 -9.37
C GLY A 172 17.59 -13.60 -9.38
N GLU A 173 16.85 -14.15 -10.36
CA GLU A 173 16.83 -15.57 -10.66
C GLU A 173 18.22 -16.00 -11.15
N PHE A 174 18.79 -17.04 -10.54
CA PHE A 174 19.93 -17.73 -11.14
C PHE A 174 19.41 -18.40 -12.42
N GLU A 175 19.69 -17.83 -13.58
CA GLU A 175 19.83 -18.69 -14.77
C GLU A 175 21.01 -19.61 -14.46
N THR A 176 20.72 -20.90 -14.30
CA THR A 176 21.74 -21.94 -14.22
C THR A 176 22.72 -21.74 -15.36
N LEU A 177 23.92 -21.24 -15.05
CA LEU A 177 25.05 -21.35 -15.95
C LEU A 177 25.28 -22.84 -16.15
N ASN A 178 24.78 -23.36 -17.27
CA ASN A 178 25.11 -24.66 -17.80
C ASN A 178 26.63 -24.81 -17.74
N THR A 179 27.10 -25.62 -16.79
CA THR A 179 28.50 -26.05 -16.77
C THR A 179 28.53 -27.39 -17.45
N THR A 180 29.11 -27.38 -18.65
CA THR A 180 29.41 -28.49 -19.56
C THR A 180 30.03 -29.69 -18.86
#